data_AF-A0A952NNW6-F1
#
_entry.id   AF-A0A952NNW6-F1
#
_cell.length_a   1.000
_cell.length_b   1.000
_cell.length_c   1.000
_cell.angle_alpha   90.00
_cell.angle_beta   90.00
_cell.angle_gamma   90.00
#
_symmetry.space_group_name_H-M   'P 1'
#
loop_
_entity.id
_entity.type
_entity.pdbx_description
1 polymer ?
#
loop_
_entity_poly.entity_id
_entity_poly.type
_entity_poly.pdbx_seq_one_letter_code
_entity_poly.pdbx_strand_id
1 'polypeptide(L)'
;MADSTQLELGLERSRENDRNLHLGGRSFYFFDFDDNVAFLSTPLILFHKQTGAELRISSGEFAKEHHNFGQSGPYRDYEINWDDNKGTFRCFRDHHNDELERLGLKTQIFLHDLAEALGVPDFNWKGPSWSCFYHATFNSRPVSVITARGHDPRTIAEGIDLFVQSKHLPKAPNFLSIYPVSHRPTRQVLGDHEFTASTAELKQRAIRASVEQALKTYGYSPHHRFGMSDDDPKNIQLIIEEMTRLKGTYPEMSFFMIETQNGEFVKHEITLSGVKGERLPNDAASQISLFERNKS
;
A
#
# COMPACT_ATOMS: atom_id res chain seq x y z
N MET A 1 34.85 0.26 9.70
CA MET A 1 33.40 0.10 9.94
C MET A 1 32.77 0.17 8.57
N ALA A 2 32.28 -0.97 8.09
CA ALA A 2 31.94 -1.17 6.69
C ALA A 2 30.58 -0.55 6.36
N ASP A 3 30.57 0.25 5.29
CA ASP A 3 29.40 0.75 4.59
C ASP A 3 28.38 -0.37 4.35
N SER A 4 27.16 -0.18 4.85
CA SER A 4 25.99 -0.99 4.48
C SER A 4 25.21 -0.36 3.33
N THR A 5 25.90 0.30 2.39
CA THR A 5 25.34 0.49 1.05
C THR A 5 25.14 -0.91 0.48
N GLN A 6 23.89 -1.36 0.52
CA GLN A 6 23.44 -2.61 -0.06
C GLN A 6 23.79 -2.56 -1.55
N LEU A 7 24.97 -3.11 -1.87
CA LEU A 7 25.35 -3.52 -3.21
C LEU A 7 24.29 -4.54 -3.64
N GLU A 8 23.23 -4.06 -4.29
CA GLU A 8 22.50 -4.87 -5.26
C GLU A 8 23.52 -5.21 -6.36
N LEU A 9 24.39 -6.18 -6.08
CA LEU A 9 25.18 -6.87 -7.08
C LEU A 9 24.21 -7.21 -8.21
N GLY A 10 24.49 -6.69 -9.40
CA GLY A 10 23.64 -6.79 -10.58
C GLY A 10 23.39 -8.23 -11.02
N LEU A 11 22.57 -8.94 -10.26
CA LEU A 11 21.93 -10.16 -10.66
C LEU A 11 20.96 -9.75 -11.77
N GLU A 12 21.27 -10.15 -13.00
CA GLU A 12 20.39 -9.98 -14.13
C GLU A 12 19.06 -10.70 -13.84
N ARG A 13 18.06 -9.95 -13.38
CA ARG A 13 16.71 -10.48 -13.20
C ARG A 13 16.14 -10.85 -14.57
N SER A 14 15.68 -12.07 -14.73
CA SER A 14 15.00 -12.49 -15.95
C SER A 14 13.52 -12.14 -15.89
N ARG A 15 12.97 -11.62 -16.98
CA ARG A 15 11.52 -11.43 -17.09
C ARG A 15 10.80 -12.78 -17.06
N GLU A 16 9.70 -12.83 -16.35
CA GLU A 16 8.88 -14.01 -16.18
C GLU A 16 7.46 -13.79 -16.73
N ASN A 17 6.91 -14.82 -17.35
CA ASN A 17 5.48 -14.83 -17.71
C ASN A 17 4.61 -15.09 -16.48
N ASP A 18 3.33 -14.75 -16.56
CA ASP A 18 2.38 -15.13 -15.51
C ASP A 18 2.40 -16.65 -15.38
N ARG A 19 2.39 -17.16 -14.14
CA ARG A 19 2.54 -18.60 -13.87
C ARG A 19 1.52 -19.45 -14.64
N ASN A 20 0.30 -18.94 -14.80
CA ASN A 20 -0.79 -19.60 -15.50
C ASN A 20 -1.11 -18.96 -16.87
N LEU A 21 -0.17 -18.22 -17.46
CA LEU A 21 -0.43 -17.51 -18.73
C LEU A 21 -0.91 -18.44 -19.84
N HIS A 22 -0.31 -19.64 -19.92
CA HIS A 22 -0.67 -20.68 -20.89
C HIS A 22 -2.09 -21.24 -20.70
N LEU A 23 -2.71 -21.01 -19.54
CA LEU A 23 -4.10 -21.36 -19.23
C LEU A 23 -5.04 -20.13 -19.27
N GLY A 24 -4.56 -19.00 -19.83
CA GLY A 24 -5.30 -17.73 -19.82
C GLY A 24 -5.34 -17.03 -18.45
N GLY A 25 -4.58 -17.51 -17.46
CA GLY A 25 -4.51 -16.92 -16.13
C GLY A 25 -3.52 -15.75 -16.05
N ARG A 26 -3.85 -14.77 -15.21
CA ARG A 26 -3.00 -13.61 -14.87
C ARG A 26 -2.74 -13.55 -13.37
N SER A 27 -1.62 -12.96 -13.01
CA SER A 27 -1.14 -12.79 -11.64
C SER A 27 -1.27 -11.32 -11.23
N PHE A 28 -2.23 -11.02 -10.36
CA PHE A 28 -2.59 -9.67 -9.90
C PHE A 28 -1.99 -9.39 -8.53
N TYR A 29 -1.34 -8.24 -8.38
CA TYR A 29 -0.61 -7.87 -7.17
C TYR A 29 -1.27 -6.64 -6.56
N PHE A 30 -1.73 -6.76 -5.32
CA PHE A 30 -2.35 -5.67 -4.57
C PHE A 30 -1.39 -5.26 -3.45
N PHE A 31 -1.27 -3.97 -3.20
CA PHE A 31 -0.38 -3.44 -2.17
C PHE A 31 -1.10 -2.39 -1.35
N ASP A 32 -0.96 -2.46 -0.03
CA ASP A 32 -1.05 -1.25 0.79
C ASP A 32 0.18 -0.39 0.48
N PHE A 33 0.04 0.91 0.23
CA PHE A 33 1.19 1.72 -0.15
C PHE A 33 2.01 2.16 1.06
N ASP A 34 1.33 2.81 2.02
CA ASP A 34 1.95 3.40 3.19
C ASP A 34 2.45 2.32 4.15
N ASP A 35 3.67 2.51 4.64
CA ASP A 35 4.37 1.63 5.59
C ASP A 35 4.63 0.19 5.08
N ASN A 36 4.01 -0.23 3.98
CA ASN A 36 4.21 -1.55 3.36
C ASN A 36 5.08 -1.49 2.08
N VAL A 37 4.82 -0.56 1.16
CA VAL A 37 5.67 -0.35 -0.03
C VAL A 37 6.72 0.73 0.24
N ALA A 38 6.32 1.83 0.89
CA ALA A 38 7.21 2.93 1.21
C ALA A 38 6.88 3.58 2.56
N PHE A 39 7.92 3.91 3.33
CA PHE A 39 7.86 4.76 4.50
C PHE A 39 8.02 6.22 4.09
N LEU A 40 7.07 7.08 4.49
CA LEU A 40 7.08 8.50 4.17
C LEU A 40 7.03 9.35 5.44
N SER A 41 7.66 10.52 5.39
CA SER A 41 7.75 11.48 6.50
C SER A 41 6.48 12.34 6.67
N THR A 42 5.39 12.03 5.94
CA THR A 42 4.15 12.80 5.96
C THR A 42 3.61 12.92 7.39
N PRO A 43 3.53 14.14 7.97
CA PRO A 43 3.10 14.30 9.35
C PRO A 43 1.57 14.28 9.47
N LEU A 44 1.06 13.77 10.59
CA LEU A 44 -0.29 14.04 11.08
C LEU A 44 -0.26 15.20 12.07
N ILE A 45 -1.36 15.96 12.15
CA ILE A 45 -1.43 17.17 12.97
C ILE A 45 -2.44 17.01 14.10
N LEU A 46 -1.98 16.98 15.34
CA LEU A 46 -2.85 17.03 16.51
C LEU A 46 -3.05 18.48 16.98
N PHE A 47 -4.18 18.75 17.60
CA PHE A 47 -4.54 20.09 18.07
C PHE A 47 -4.67 20.10 19.58
N HIS A 48 -3.98 21.02 20.25
CA HIS A 48 -4.10 21.19 21.69
C HIS A 48 -5.49 21.75 22.03
N LYS A 49 -6.27 21.05 22.87
CA LYS A 49 -7.68 21.32 23.14
C LYS A 49 -7.99 22.75 23.60
N GLN A 50 -7.06 23.37 24.35
CA GLN A 50 -7.27 24.71 24.91
C GLN A 50 -6.72 25.85 24.04
N THR A 51 -5.58 25.63 23.39
CA THR A 51 -4.82 26.70 22.71
C THR A 51 -4.96 26.63 21.19
N GLY A 52 -5.41 25.49 20.66
CA GLY A 52 -5.38 25.18 19.24
C GLY A 52 -3.97 24.98 18.68
N ALA A 53 -2.94 24.93 19.52
CA ALA A 53 -1.56 24.74 19.08
C ALA A 53 -1.41 23.39 18.36
N GLU A 54 -0.72 23.41 17.23
CA GLU A 54 -0.50 22.23 16.40
C GLU A 54 0.71 21.43 16.86
N LEU A 55 0.55 20.12 16.93
CA LEU A 55 1.63 19.16 17.19
C LEU A 55 1.72 18.19 16.02
N ARG A 56 2.91 18.10 15.40
CA ARG A 56 3.19 17.15 14.33
C ARG A 56 3.60 15.81 14.94
N ILE A 57 3.00 14.73 14.45
CA ILE A 57 3.34 13.34 14.81
C ILE A 57 3.47 12.49 13.55
N SER A 58 4.22 11.39 13.63
CA SER A 58 4.35 10.41 12.55
C SER A 58 3.15 9.45 12.45
N SER A 59 3.00 8.76 11.31
CA SER A 59 2.02 7.67 11.13
C SER A 59 2.20 6.56 12.17
N GLY A 60 3.45 6.19 12.47
CA GLY A 60 3.78 5.17 13.46
C GLY A 60 3.40 5.57 14.89
N GLU A 61 3.57 6.84 15.27
CA GLU A 61 3.09 7.35 16.56
C GLU A 61 1.56 7.35 16.63
N PHE A 62 0.89 7.76 15.54
CA PHE A 62 -0.57 7.71 15.46
C PHE A 62 -1.10 6.28 15.63
N ALA A 63 -0.52 5.31 14.90
CA ALA A 63 -0.93 3.91 14.98
C ALA A 63 -0.86 3.35 16.41
N LYS A 64 0.18 3.74 17.18
CA LYS A 64 0.38 3.29 18.56
C LYS A 64 -0.53 3.98 19.57
N GLU A 65 -0.71 5.30 19.44
CA GLU A 65 -1.24 6.13 20.54
C GLU A 65 -2.63 6.70 20.29
N HIS A 66 -3.21 6.58 19.08
CA HIS A 66 -4.48 7.27 18.76
C HIS A 66 -5.66 6.93 19.67
N HIS A 67 -5.70 5.73 20.26
CA HIS A 67 -6.73 5.34 21.23
C HIS A 67 -6.63 6.13 22.56
N ASN A 68 -5.45 6.67 22.87
CA ASN A 68 -5.17 7.42 24.10
C ASN A 68 -5.30 8.94 23.93
N PHE A 69 -5.40 9.43 22.69
CA PHE A 69 -5.50 10.86 22.40
C PHE A 69 -6.69 11.47 23.13
N GLY A 70 -6.43 12.61 23.76
CA GLY A 70 -7.45 13.30 24.52
C GLY A 70 -7.86 12.64 25.85
N GLN A 71 -7.23 11.52 26.23
CA GLN A 71 -7.61 10.74 27.42
C GLN A 71 -6.43 10.55 28.38
N SER A 72 -5.30 10.04 27.88
CA SER A 72 -4.15 9.69 28.72
C SER A 72 -2.81 9.81 27.97
N GLY A 73 -1.71 9.61 28.68
CA GLY A 73 -0.37 9.64 28.09
C GLY A 73 0.07 11.05 27.62
N PRO A 74 1.09 11.12 26.73
CA PRO A 74 1.68 12.37 26.28
C PRO A 74 0.71 13.23 25.44
N TYR A 75 -0.35 12.64 24.90
CA TYR A 75 -1.31 13.29 24.00
C TYR A 75 -2.69 13.55 24.65
N ARG A 76 -2.81 13.48 25.99
CA ARG A 76 -4.08 13.68 26.72
C ARG A 76 -4.73 15.05 26.51
N ASP A 77 -3.92 16.06 26.23
CA ASP A 77 -4.33 17.46 26.05
C ASP A 77 -4.53 17.81 24.56
N TYR A 78 -4.40 16.82 23.68
CA TYR A 78 -4.55 16.95 22.23
C TYR A 78 -5.77 16.19 21.72
N GLU A 79 -6.29 16.60 20.56
CA GLU A 79 -7.43 15.98 19.91
C GLU A 79 -7.24 15.84 18.40
N ILE A 80 -8.04 14.94 17.82
CA ILE A 80 -8.13 14.73 16.37
C ILE A 80 -9.18 15.67 15.81
N ASN A 81 -8.78 16.52 14.87
CA ASN A 81 -9.71 17.26 14.01
C ASN A 81 -9.91 16.48 12.70
N TRP A 82 -11.16 16.21 12.35
CA TRP A 82 -11.55 15.43 11.16
C TRP A 82 -11.83 16.28 9.91
N ASP A 83 -11.66 17.60 9.99
CA ASP A 83 -11.76 18.47 8.82
C ASP A 83 -10.73 18.08 7.75
N ASP A 84 -11.18 17.93 6.50
CA ASP A 84 -10.32 17.45 5.42
C ASP A 84 -9.21 18.44 5.06
N ASN A 85 -9.47 19.75 5.17
CA ASN A 85 -8.56 20.77 4.66
C ASN A 85 -7.63 21.31 5.76
N LYS A 86 -8.11 21.36 7.00
CA LYS A 86 -7.42 21.97 8.13
C LYS A 86 -7.12 21.01 9.26
N GLY A 87 -7.73 19.82 9.24
CA GLY A 87 -7.62 18.85 10.32
C GLY A 87 -6.36 17.99 10.27
N THR A 88 -6.44 16.88 10.98
CA THR A 88 -5.32 15.99 11.34
C THR A 88 -4.66 15.37 10.12
N PHE A 89 -5.46 15.05 9.12
CA PHE A 89 -5.06 14.30 7.92
C PHE A 89 -4.85 15.21 6.70
N ARG A 90 -4.82 16.54 6.87
CA ARG A 90 -4.70 17.47 5.74
C ARG A 90 -3.47 17.20 4.88
N CYS A 91 -2.33 16.84 5.49
CA CYS A 91 -1.10 16.50 4.77
C CYS A 91 -1.17 15.18 3.97
N PHE A 92 -2.23 14.38 4.19
CA PHE A 92 -2.51 13.15 3.45
C PHE A 92 -3.49 13.38 2.28
N ARG A 93 -3.71 14.64 1.88
CA ARG A 93 -4.65 15.05 0.83
C ARG A 93 -4.01 16.03 -0.14
N ASP A 94 -4.61 16.15 -1.33
CA ASP A 94 -4.22 17.18 -2.27
C ASP A 94 -4.62 18.57 -1.76
N HIS A 95 -3.74 19.53 -2.02
CA HIS A 95 -3.93 20.94 -1.70
C HIS A 95 -4.15 21.73 -2.99
N HIS A 96 -4.92 22.80 -2.90
CA HIS A 96 -5.03 23.76 -3.97
C HIS A 96 -3.71 24.54 -4.15
N ASN A 97 -3.49 25.10 -5.34
CA ASN A 97 -2.23 25.77 -5.67
C ASN A 97 -1.93 26.96 -4.73
N ASP A 98 -2.95 27.68 -4.26
CA ASP A 98 -2.77 28.79 -3.31
C ASP A 98 -2.35 28.30 -1.92
N GLU A 99 -2.79 27.11 -1.51
CA GLU A 99 -2.36 26.47 -0.27
C GLU A 99 -0.91 25.99 -0.37
N LEU A 100 -0.54 25.37 -1.50
CA LEU A 100 0.85 24.97 -1.76
C LEU A 100 1.78 26.18 -1.76
N GLU A 101 1.39 27.28 -2.41
CA GLU A 101 2.18 28.52 -2.44
C GLU A 101 2.39 29.08 -1.03
N ARG A 102 1.36 29.09 -0.18
CA ARG A 102 1.48 29.50 1.24
C ARG A 102 2.40 28.59 2.05
N LEU A 103 2.48 27.31 1.70
CA LEU A 103 3.41 26.35 2.29
C LEU A 103 4.82 26.44 1.71
N GLY A 104 5.04 27.29 0.69
CA GLY A 104 6.32 27.37 -0.03
C GLY A 104 6.60 26.16 -0.92
N LEU A 105 5.58 25.38 -1.26
CA LEU A 105 5.66 24.17 -2.05
C LEU A 105 5.23 24.44 -3.50
N LYS A 106 5.88 23.77 -4.46
CA LYS A 106 5.53 23.82 -5.89
C LYS A 106 4.71 22.60 -6.35
N THR A 107 4.70 21.54 -5.54
CA THR A 107 4.08 20.26 -5.83
C THR A 107 3.34 19.78 -4.59
N GLN A 108 2.44 18.80 -4.75
CA GLN A 108 1.72 18.19 -3.64
C GLN A 108 2.67 17.66 -2.55
N ILE A 109 2.23 17.70 -1.29
CA ILE A 109 3.02 17.25 -0.13
C ILE A 109 3.50 15.81 -0.34
N PHE A 110 2.64 14.92 -0.85
CA PHE A 110 3.04 13.55 -1.18
C PHE A 110 4.23 13.45 -2.13
N LEU A 111 4.27 14.28 -3.18
CA LEU A 111 5.38 14.29 -4.15
C LEU A 111 6.66 14.85 -3.51
N HIS A 112 6.52 15.86 -2.65
CA HIS A 112 7.64 16.43 -1.91
C HIS A 112 8.25 15.42 -0.94
N ASP A 113 7.42 14.80 -0.08
CA ASP A 113 7.86 13.82 0.91
C ASP A 113 8.55 12.62 0.24
N LEU A 114 8.04 12.20 -0.92
CA LEU A 114 8.65 11.12 -1.67
C LEU A 114 10.00 11.52 -2.29
N ALA A 115 10.09 12.71 -2.90
CA ALA A 115 11.35 13.23 -3.43
C ALA A 115 12.40 13.40 -2.33
N GLU A 116 12.00 13.87 -1.15
CA GLU A 116 12.85 13.98 0.03
C GLU A 116 13.33 12.60 0.50
N ALA A 117 12.41 11.64 0.66
CA ALA A 117 12.74 10.27 1.05
C ALA A 117 13.76 9.61 0.10
N LEU A 118 13.67 9.89 -1.20
CA LEU A 118 14.60 9.41 -2.21
C LEU A 118 15.94 10.16 -2.23
N GLY A 119 15.98 11.40 -1.76
CA GLY A 119 17.16 12.26 -1.75
C GLY A 119 18.03 12.14 -0.51
N VAL A 120 17.55 11.50 0.57
CA VAL A 120 18.27 11.35 1.84
C VAL A 120 18.97 9.98 1.90
N PRO A 121 20.32 9.91 1.84
CA PRO A 121 21.05 8.64 1.77
C PRO A 121 20.81 7.71 2.97
N ASP A 122 20.58 8.27 4.15
CA ASP A 122 20.42 7.52 5.41
C ASP A 122 18.96 7.20 5.75
N PHE A 123 17.99 7.64 4.93
CA PHE A 123 16.58 7.37 5.17
C PHE A 123 16.17 6.07 4.45
N ASN A 124 15.87 5.02 5.22
CA ASN A 124 15.37 3.77 4.66
C ASN A 124 13.87 3.89 4.34
N TRP A 125 13.56 4.40 3.15
CA TRP A 125 12.20 4.58 2.68
C TRP A 125 11.54 3.31 2.16
N LYS A 126 12.30 2.24 1.89
CA LYS A 126 11.75 0.99 1.33
C LYS A 126 10.97 0.23 2.40
N GLY A 127 9.67 0.06 2.16
CA GLY A 127 8.81 -0.77 2.99
C GLY A 127 9.10 -2.27 2.83
N PRO A 128 8.56 -3.12 3.71
CA PRO A 128 8.80 -4.56 3.73
C PRO A 128 8.41 -5.27 2.41
N SER A 129 7.44 -4.75 1.67
CA SER A 129 6.97 -5.31 0.40
C SER A 129 7.59 -4.69 -0.84
N TRP A 130 8.59 -3.82 -0.68
CA TRP A 130 9.26 -3.15 -1.81
C TRP A 130 9.77 -4.14 -2.86
N SER A 131 10.35 -5.27 -2.43
CA SER A 131 10.87 -6.32 -3.32
C SER A 131 9.77 -6.93 -4.19
N CYS A 132 8.60 -7.20 -3.61
CA CYS A 132 7.40 -7.70 -4.30
C CYS A 132 6.83 -6.65 -5.25
N PHE A 133 6.79 -5.38 -4.84
CA PHE A 133 6.32 -4.26 -5.67
C PHE A 133 7.23 -4.06 -6.90
N TYR A 134 8.55 -4.10 -6.69
CA TYR A 134 9.54 -4.09 -7.77
C TYR A 134 9.34 -5.29 -8.69
N HIS A 135 9.17 -6.51 -8.17
CA HIS A 135 8.95 -7.71 -8.98
C HIS A 135 7.71 -7.56 -9.89
N ALA A 136 6.58 -7.11 -9.32
CA ALA A 136 5.34 -6.91 -10.06
C ALA A 136 5.54 -5.90 -11.19
N THR A 137 6.21 -4.79 -10.88
CA THR A 137 6.52 -3.72 -11.83
C THR A 137 7.46 -4.21 -12.93
N PHE A 138 8.60 -4.82 -12.59
CA PHE A 138 9.59 -5.35 -13.53
C PHE A 138 8.95 -6.32 -14.54
N ASN A 139 8.09 -7.22 -14.05
CA ASN A 139 7.39 -8.22 -14.87
C ASN A 139 6.09 -7.71 -15.53
N SER A 140 5.76 -6.42 -15.44
CA SER A 140 4.51 -5.84 -15.99
C SER A 140 3.24 -6.54 -15.50
N ARG A 141 3.26 -7.05 -14.26
CA ARG A 141 2.08 -7.62 -13.62
C ARG A 141 1.05 -6.52 -13.39
N PRO A 142 -0.26 -6.80 -13.56
CA PRO A 142 -1.28 -5.83 -13.20
C PRO A 142 -1.24 -5.55 -11.68
N VAL A 143 -1.14 -4.28 -11.31
CA VAL A 143 -0.96 -3.83 -9.92
C VAL A 143 -2.13 -2.98 -9.45
N SER A 144 -2.68 -3.30 -8.28
CA SER A 144 -3.59 -2.39 -7.58
C SER A 144 -2.90 -1.79 -6.37
N VAL A 145 -2.89 -0.46 -6.29
CA VAL A 145 -2.40 0.26 -5.11
C VAL A 145 -3.60 0.66 -4.27
N ILE A 146 -3.60 0.29 -3.00
CA ILE A 146 -4.62 0.64 -2.01
C ILE A 146 -3.92 1.45 -0.92
N THR A 147 -4.49 2.56 -0.46
CA THR A 147 -3.85 3.40 0.56
C THR A 147 -4.89 4.16 1.36
N ALA A 148 -4.59 4.41 2.64
CA ALA A 148 -5.40 5.27 3.50
C ALA A 148 -5.29 6.77 3.14
N ARG A 149 -4.39 7.16 2.23
CA ARG A 149 -4.27 8.53 1.73
C ARG A 149 -5.57 9.02 1.08
N GLY A 150 -5.75 10.34 1.11
CA GLY A 150 -6.87 11.05 0.51
C GLY A 150 -6.50 11.88 -0.73
N HIS A 151 -5.28 11.73 -1.25
CA HIS A 151 -4.85 12.32 -2.53
C HIS A 151 -5.62 11.72 -3.71
N ASP A 152 -5.74 12.45 -4.80
CA ASP A 152 -6.25 11.98 -6.09
C ASP A 152 -5.40 10.78 -6.57
N PRO A 153 -6.02 9.75 -7.16
CA PRO A 153 -5.29 8.63 -7.75
C PRO A 153 -4.15 9.03 -8.69
N ARG A 154 -4.29 10.15 -9.40
CA ARG A 154 -3.25 10.70 -10.30
C ARG A 154 -2.05 11.22 -9.52
N THR A 155 -2.25 11.93 -8.40
CA THR A 155 -1.15 12.36 -7.53
C THR A 155 -0.37 11.14 -6.99
N ILE A 156 -1.08 10.07 -6.63
CA ILE A 156 -0.43 8.82 -6.19
C ILE A 156 0.40 8.19 -7.32
N ALA A 157 -0.14 8.14 -8.55
CA ALA A 157 0.57 7.65 -9.72
C ALA A 157 1.83 8.49 -10.03
N GLU A 158 1.70 9.82 -10.01
CA GLU A 158 2.81 10.77 -10.22
C GLU A 158 3.92 10.58 -9.18
N GLY A 159 3.57 10.31 -7.91
CA GLY A 159 4.56 9.98 -6.90
C GLY A 159 5.29 8.68 -7.24
N ILE A 160 4.57 7.62 -7.59
CA ILE A 160 5.20 6.36 -7.98
C ILE A 160 6.14 6.53 -9.20
N ASP A 161 5.84 7.45 -10.12
CA ASP A 161 6.73 7.78 -11.24
C ASP A 161 8.07 8.39 -10.78
N LEU A 162 8.15 9.02 -9.60
CA LEU A 162 9.41 9.48 -9.02
C LEU A 162 10.38 8.32 -8.74
N PHE A 163 9.87 7.12 -8.39
CA PHE A 163 10.71 5.93 -8.27
C PHE A 163 11.34 5.52 -9.61
N VAL A 164 10.64 5.75 -10.72
CA VAL A 164 11.15 5.47 -12.07
C VAL A 164 12.21 6.50 -12.45
N GLN A 165 11.93 7.78 -12.20
CA GLN A 165 12.84 8.88 -12.49
C GLN A 165 14.17 8.77 -11.71
N SER A 166 14.09 8.32 -10.45
CA SER A 166 15.22 8.03 -9.58
C SER A 166 15.87 6.66 -9.82
N LYS A 167 15.38 5.88 -10.80
CA LYS A 167 15.89 4.54 -11.18
C LYS A 167 15.75 3.46 -10.11
N HIS A 168 14.90 3.65 -9.11
CA HIS A 168 14.51 2.61 -8.16
C HIS A 168 13.49 1.63 -8.76
N LEU A 169 12.70 2.08 -9.74
CA LEU A 169 11.88 1.22 -10.58
C LEU A 169 12.36 1.26 -12.03
N PRO A 170 12.29 0.13 -12.76
CA PRO A 170 12.73 0.05 -14.14
C PRO A 170 11.73 0.69 -15.13
N LYS A 171 10.46 0.81 -14.73
CA LYS A 171 9.35 1.39 -15.51
C LYS A 171 8.15 1.65 -14.57
N ALA A 172 7.16 2.40 -15.05
CA ALA A 172 5.90 2.58 -14.34
C ALA A 172 5.16 1.23 -14.15
N PRO A 173 4.46 1.03 -13.02
CA PRO A 173 3.60 -0.15 -12.85
C PRO A 173 2.52 -0.25 -13.92
N ASN A 174 2.14 -1.48 -14.27
CA ASN A 174 0.94 -1.73 -15.05
C ASN A 174 -0.28 -1.61 -14.12
N PHE A 175 -0.70 -0.37 -13.84
CA PHE A 175 -1.79 -0.11 -12.91
C PHE A 175 -3.10 -0.74 -13.40
N LEU A 176 -3.64 -1.65 -12.60
CA LEU A 176 -5.02 -2.11 -12.68
C LEU A 176 -5.97 -1.10 -12.04
N SER A 177 -5.61 -0.61 -10.86
CA SER A 177 -6.37 0.39 -10.10
C SER A 177 -5.49 1.11 -9.07
N ILE A 178 -5.91 2.31 -8.65
CA ILE A 178 -5.33 3.04 -7.53
C ILE A 178 -6.50 3.52 -6.66
N TYR A 179 -6.59 3.03 -5.43
CA TYR A 179 -7.68 3.28 -4.49
C TYR A 179 -7.15 3.99 -3.23
N PRO A 180 -7.03 5.34 -3.26
CA PRO A 180 -6.85 6.15 -2.06
C PRO A 180 -8.17 6.23 -1.32
N VAL A 181 -8.35 5.41 -0.28
CA VAL A 181 -9.66 5.15 0.31
C VAL A 181 -10.20 6.32 1.14
N SER A 182 -9.37 7.32 1.47
CA SER A 182 -9.83 8.55 2.14
C SER A 182 -10.19 9.67 1.15
N HIS A 183 -9.97 9.46 -0.15
CA HIS A 183 -10.31 10.41 -1.21
C HIS A 183 -11.82 10.33 -1.51
N ARG A 184 -12.54 11.45 -1.42
CA ARG A 184 -14.01 11.47 -1.48
C ARG A 184 -14.58 10.84 -2.78
N PRO A 185 -14.11 11.20 -3.99
CA PRO A 185 -14.54 10.51 -5.20
C PRO A 185 -14.27 9.00 -5.19
N THR A 186 -13.14 8.55 -4.64
CA THR A 186 -12.84 7.12 -4.50
C THR A 186 -13.83 6.43 -3.56
N ARG A 187 -14.17 7.05 -2.42
CA ARG A 187 -15.18 6.52 -1.48
C ARG A 187 -16.53 6.31 -2.17
N GLN A 188 -16.96 7.26 -3.01
CA GLN A 188 -18.19 7.13 -3.79
C GLN A 188 -18.13 5.94 -4.76
N VAL A 189 -17.01 5.74 -5.45
CA VAL A 189 -16.79 4.56 -6.32
C VAL A 189 -16.85 3.26 -5.54
N LEU A 190 -16.39 3.26 -4.28
CA LEU A 190 -16.47 2.12 -3.35
C LEU A 190 -17.83 2.01 -2.63
N GLY A 191 -18.84 2.76 -3.07
CA GLY A 191 -20.21 2.69 -2.54
C GLY A 191 -20.40 3.31 -1.15
N ASP A 192 -19.51 4.21 -0.73
CA ASP A 192 -19.61 4.96 0.52
C ASP A 192 -20.10 6.39 0.23
N HIS A 193 -21.36 6.49 -0.20
CA HIS A 193 -21.99 7.76 -0.61
C HIS A 193 -22.20 8.73 0.56
N GLU A 194 -22.41 8.19 1.77
CA GLU A 194 -22.65 8.97 2.99
C GLU A 194 -21.37 9.26 3.78
N PHE A 195 -20.22 8.78 3.31
CA PHE A 195 -18.91 8.97 3.93
C PHE A 195 -18.83 8.49 5.40
N THR A 196 -19.52 7.39 5.72
CA THR A 196 -19.58 6.81 7.07
C THR A 196 -18.72 5.57 7.23
N ALA A 197 -18.32 4.93 6.13
CA ALA A 197 -17.49 3.73 6.18
C ALA A 197 -16.11 4.03 6.78
N SER A 198 -15.59 3.07 7.55
CA SER A 198 -14.23 3.15 8.10
C SER A 198 -13.17 2.92 7.02
N THR A 199 -11.94 3.39 7.25
CA THR A 199 -10.80 3.11 6.36
C THR A 199 -10.58 1.61 6.15
N ALA A 200 -10.72 0.82 7.22
CA ALA A 200 -10.63 -0.64 7.18
C ALA A 200 -11.67 -1.26 6.24
N GLU A 201 -12.93 -0.86 6.38
CA GLU A 201 -14.03 -1.31 5.52
C GLU A 201 -13.80 -0.91 4.06
N LEU A 202 -13.38 0.33 3.82
CA LEU A 202 -13.10 0.82 2.48
C LEU A 202 -11.92 0.10 1.82
N LYS A 203 -10.87 -0.28 2.58
CA LYS A 203 -9.78 -1.14 2.08
C LYS A 203 -10.31 -2.51 1.65
N GLN A 204 -11.20 -3.15 2.42
CA GLN A 204 -11.84 -4.41 2.00
C GLN A 204 -12.65 -4.23 0.70
N ARG A 205 -13.45 -3.16 0.62
CA ARG A 205 -14.18 -2.84 -0.62
C ARG A 205 -13.25 -2.60 -1.82
N ALA A 206 -12.09 -1.97 -1.60
CA ALA A 206 -11.08 -1.75 -2.63
C ALA A 206 -10.41 -3.04 -3.11
N ILE A 207 -10.18 -4.03 -2.23
CA ILE A 207 -9.69 -5.36 -2.61
C ILE A 207 -10.70 -6.03 -3.55
N ARG A 208 -11.99 -6.04 -3.17
CA ARG A 208 -13.07 -6.57 -4.02
C ARG A 208 -13.16 -5.85 -5.36
N ALA A 209 -13.19 -4.52 -5.34
CA ALA A 209 -13.26 -3.71 -6.55
C ALA A 209 -12.05 -3.97 -7.48
N SER A 210 -10.87 -4.23 -6.92
CA SER A 210 -9.67 -4.60 -7.69
C SER A 210 -9.85 -5.96 -8.39
N VAL A 211 -10.42 -6.95 -7.71
CA VAL A 211 -10.73 -8.25 -8.34
C VAL A 211 -11.79 -8.08 -9.44
N GLU A 212 -12.85 -7.35 -9.19
CA GLU A 212 -13.90 -7.11 -10.19
C GLU A 212 -13.37 -6.34 -11.40
N GLN A 213 -12.49 -5.35 -11.17
CA GLN A 213 -11.81 -4.61 -12.24
C GLN A 213 -10.87 -5.51 -13.04
N ALA A 214 -10.18 -6.45 -12.39
CA ALA A 214 -9.37 -7.46 -13.08
C ALA A 214 -10.23 -8.31 -14.01
N LEU A 215 -11.37 -8.83 -13.54
CA LEU A 215 -12.29 -9.63 -14.35
C LEU A 215 -12.89 -8.83 -15.50
N LYS A 216 -13.23 -7.56 -15.27
CA LYS A 216 -13.71 -6.64 -16.31
C LYS A 216 -12.66 -6.38 -17.39
N THR A 217 -11.39 -6.24 -17.00
CA THR A 217 -10.31 -5.84 -17.90
C THR A 217 -9.69 -7.02 -18.65
N TYR A 218 -9.51 -8.15 -17.96
CA TYR A 218 -8.78 -9.32 -18.47
C TYR A 218 -9.68 -10.53 -18.76
N GLY A 219 -10.99 -10.41 -18.50
CA GLY A 219 -11.94 -11.51 -18.59
C GLY A 219 -11.91 -12.42 -17.36
N TYR A 220 -12.86 -13.35 -17.30
CA TYR A 220 -12.84 -14.43 -16.31
C TYR A 220 -11.87 -15.53 -16.75
N SER A 221 -11.03 -15.99 -15.83
CA SER A 221 -10.27 -17.23 -15.93
C SER A 221 -10.23 -17.92 -14.57
N PRO A 222 -10.51 -19.23 -14.50
CA PRO A 222 -10.36 -20.00 -13.26
C PRO A 222 -8.91 -20.02 -12.79
N HIS A 223 -7.95 -19.68 -13.65
CA HIS A 223 -6.53 -19.71 -13.35
C HIS A 223 -5.96 -18.35 -12.93
N HIS A 224 -6.81 -17.33 -12.73
CA HIS A 224 -6.39 -16.07 -12.13
C HIS A 224 -5.90 -16.24 -10.70
N ARG A 225 -4.91 -15.43 -10.35
CA ARG A 225 -4.27 -15.42 -9.03
C ARG A 225 -4.21 -14.00 -8.52
N PHE A 226 -4.69 -13.79 -7.30
CA PHE A 226 -4.71 -12.50 -6.62
C PHE A 226 -3.86 -12.60 -5.36
N GLY A 227 -2.91 -11.69 -5.20
CA GLY A 227 -2.02 -11.64 -4.04
C GLY A 227 -2.03 -10.25 -3.44
N MET A 228 -2.10 -10.14 -2.11
CA MET A 228 -1.91 -8.88 -1.39
C MET A 228 -0.86 -9.06 -0.30
N SER A 229 0.05 -8.09 -0.16
CA SER A 229 0.98 -8.05 0.97
C SER A 229 0.57 -7.00 2.00
N ASP A 230 0.81 -7.31 3.26
CA ASP A 230 0.66 -6.39 4.39
C ASP A 230 1.64 -6.79 5.50
N ASP A 231 1.87 -5.89 6.45
CA ASP A 231 2.74 -6.08 7.61
C ASP A 231 2.03 -5.81 8.94
N ASP A 232 0.85 -5.18 8.95
CA ASP A 232 0.09 -4.95 10.17
C ASP A 232 -0.85 -6.15 10.47
N PRO A 233 -0.80 -6.75 11.68
CA PRO A 233 -1.64 -7.89 12.04
C PRO A 233 -3.16 -7.62 11.90
N LYS A 234 -3.63 -6.40 12.16
CA LYS A 234 -5.06 -6.06 12.06
C LYS A 234 -5.48 -5.96 10.60
N ASN A 235 -4.65 -5.32 9.75
CA ASN A 235 -4.90 -5.27 8.31
C ASN A 235 -4.87 -6.67 7.69
N ILE A 236 -3.91 -7.52 8.07
CA ILE A 236 -3.81 -8.91 7.61
C ILE A 236 -5.13 -9.66 7.83
N GLN A 237 -5.71 -9.55 9.03
CA GLN A 237 -6.98 -10.21 9.34
C GLN A 237 -8.12 -9.74 8.40
N LEU A 238 -8.22 -8.43 8.16
CA LEU A 238 -9.23 -7.86 7.26
C LEU A 238 -9.05 -8.33 5.80
N ILE A 239 -7.79 -8.46 5.35
CA ILE A 239 -7.45 -8.97 4.02
C ILE A 239 -7.85 -10.44 3.90
N ILE A 240 -7.53 -11.27 4.90
CA ILE A 240 -7.92 -12.70 4.92
C ILE A 240 -9.44 -12.82 4.85
N GLU A 241 -10.19 -12.05 5.63
CA GLU A 241 -11.65 -12.08 5.63
C GLU A 241 -12.23 -11.77 4.26
N GLU A 242 -11.76 -10.69 3.63
CA GLU A 242 -12.26 -10.27 2.33
C GLU A 242 -11.87 -11.26 1.21
N MET A 243 -10.61 -11.73 1.21
CA MET A 243 -10.16 -12.77 0.27
C MET A 243 -10.91 -14.09 0.47
N THR A 244 -11.32 -14.43 1.70
CA THR A 244 -12.13 -15.62 1.97
C THR A 244 -13.53 -15.48 1.36
N ARG A 245 -14.16 -14.29 1.48
CA ARG A 245 -15.43 -14.01 0.80
C ARG A 245 -15.29 -14.12 -0.72
N LEU A 246 -14.23 -13.55 -1.28
CA LEU A 246 -13.92 -13.63 -2.71
C LEU A 246 -13.63 -15.06 -3.17
N LYS A 247 -12.94 -15.87 -2.36
CA LYS A 247 -12.74 -17.31 -2.62
C LYS A 247 -14.07 -18.07 -2.62
N GLY A 248 -15.02 -17.69 -1.77
CA GLY A 248 -16.38 -18.21 -1.79
C GLY A 248 -17.13 -17.89 -3.09
N THR A 249 -16.99 -16.65 -3.58
CA THR A 249 -17.60 -16.21 -4.85
C THR A 249 -16.92 -16.79 -6.09
N TYR A 250 -15.59 -16.90 -6.08
CA TYR A 250 -14.75 -17.36 -7.19
C TYR A 250 -13.90 -18.57 -6.75
N PRO A 251 -14.52 -19.75 -6.55
CA PRO A 251 -13.87 -20.91 -5.92
C PRO A 251 -12.72 -21.51 -6.73
N GLU A 252 -12.68 -21.28 -8.04
CA GLU A 252 -11.62 -21.79 -8.92
C GLU A 252 -10.37 -20.91 -8.88
N MET A 253 -10.52 -19.61 -8.68
CA MET A 253 -9.41 -18.65 -8.62
C MET A 253 -8.59 -18.82 -7.35
N SER A 254 -7.33 -18.40 -7.39
CA SER A 254 -6.42 -18.50 -6.24
C SER A 254 -6.22 -17.14 -5.58
N PHE A 255 -6.29 -17.10 -4.25
CA PHE A 255 -6.12 -15.90 -3.44
C PHE A 255 -5.00 -16.12 -2.42
N PHE A 256 -4.12 -15.14 -2.28
CA PHE A 256 -2.94 -15.22 -1.42
C PHE A 256 -2.80 -13.94 -0.58
N MET A 257 -2.55 -14.12 0.72
CA MET A 257 -2.10 -13.06 1.61
C MET A 257 -0.63 -13.28 1.91
N ILE A 258 0.21 -12.25 1.85
CA ILE A 258 1.63 -12.34 2.21
C ILE A 258 1.91 -11.44 3.40
N GLU A 259 2.27 -12.08 4.49
CA GLU A 259 2.74 -11.42 5.70
C GLU A 259 4.22 -11.11 5.55
N THR A 260 4.59 -9.86 5.81
CA THR A 260 5.95 -9.34 5.63
C THR A 260 6.59 -8.83 6.93
N GLN A 261 6.07 -9.28 8.07
CA GLN A 261 6.53 -8.85 9.40
C GLN A 261 7.96 -9.31 9.72
N ASN A 262 8.72 -8.44 10.39
CA ASN A 262 10.07 -8.72 10.89
C ASN A 262 11.06 -9.22 9.82
N GLY A 263 10.81 -8.88 8.55
CA GLY A 263 11.60 -9.33 7.43
C GLY A 263 11.43 -10.81 7.10
N GLU A 264 10.43 -11.53 7.63
CA GLU A 264 10.03 -12.85 7.12
C GLU A 264 8.90 -12.69 6.09
N PHE A 265 8.93 -13.52 5.04
CA PHE A 265 7.83 -13.61 4.07
C PHE A 265 7.04 -14.89 4.29
N VAL A 266 5.82 -14.78 4.82
CA VAL A 266 4.92 -15.93 4.96
C VAL A 266 3.77 -15.78 3.98
N LYS A 267 3.64 -16.73 3.06
CA LYS A 267 2.59 -16.75 2.04
C LYS A 267 1.46 -17.66 2.50
N HIS A 268 0.26 -17.11 2.55
CA HIS A 268 -0.97 -17.76 2.97
C HIS A 268 -1.89 -17.94 1.78
N GLU A 269 -2.09 -19.18 1.34
CA GLU A 269 -3.12 -19.51 0.36
C GLU A 269 -4.49 -19.59 1.04
N ILE A 270 -5.45 -18.81 0.56
CA ILE A 270 -6.81 -18.78 1.07
C ILE A 270 -7.63 -19.87 0.38
N THR A 271 -8.16 -20.80 1.17
CA THR A 271 -8.98 -21.92 0.70
C THR A 271 -10.36 -21.90 1.37
N LEU A 272 -11.33 -22.61 0.78
CA LEU A 272 -12.68 -22.71 1.38
C LEU A 272 -12.68 -23.40 2.75
N SER A 273 -11.67 -24.21 3.05
CA SER A 273 -11.51 -24.90 4.33
C SER A 273 -10.60 -24.17 5.32
N GLY A 274 -10.16 -22.94 5.00
CA GLY A 274 -9.30 -22.12 5.84
C GLY A 274 -8.02 -21.66 5.14
N VAL A 275 -7.04 -21.22 5.92
CA VAL A 275 -5.78 -20.64 5.42
C VAL A 275 -4.64 -21.66 5.50
N LYS A 276 -3.86 -21.79 4.42
CA LYS A 276 -2.65 -22.64 4.38
C LYS A 276 -1.40 -21.79 4.21
N GLY A 277 -0.53 -21.75 5.22
CA GLY A 277 0.72 -20.97 5.21
C GLY A 277 1.92 -21.74 4.68
N GLU A 278 2.80 -21.06 3.95
CA GLU A 278 4.11 -21.52 3.48
C GLU A 278 5.13 -20.39 3.69
N ARG A 279 6.24 -20.67 4.40
CA ARG A 279 7.35 -19.71 4.54
C ARG A 279 8.15 -19.62 3.24
N LEU A 280 8.40 -18.40 2.77
CA LEU A 280 9.25 -18.13 1.62
C LEU A 280 10.71 -17.93 2.08
N PRO A 281 11.71 -18.32 1.27
CA PRO A 281 13.12 -18.11 1.59
C PRO A 281 13.44 -16.61 1.69
N ASN A 282 14.29 -16.25 2.64
CA ASN A 282 14.60 -14.85 2.99
C ASN A 282 15.80 -14.26 2.22
N ASP A 283 16.19 -14.88 1.11
CA ASP A 283 17.35 -14.40 0.35
C ASP A 283 17.02 -13.07 -0.31
N ALA A 284 17.59 -11.99 0.23
CA ALA A 284 17.48 -10.61 -0.26
C ALA A 284 17.91 -10.44 -1.73
N ALA A 285 18.52 -11.47 -2.32
CA ALA A 285 18.95 -11.56 -3.72
C ALA A 285 17.98 -12.33 -4.63
N SER A 286 16.92 -12.94 -4.09
CA SER A 286 15.97 -13.76 -4.84
C SER A 286 14.81 -12.91 -5.40
N GLN A 287 14.33 -13.27 -6.58
CA GLN A 287 13.16 -12.67 -7.22
C GLN A 287 11.88 -13.11 -6.50
N ILE A 288 11.62 -12.60 -5.30
CA ILE A 288 10.45 -13.00 -4.50
C ILE A 288 9.18 -12.60 -5.24
N SER A 289 8.46 -13.61 -5.72
CA SER A 289 7.14 -13.49 -6.35
C SER A 289 6.07 -13.82 -5.31
N LEU A 290 4.93 -13.10 -5.34
CA LEU A 290 3.77 -13.44 -4.47
C LEU A 290 3.23 -14.87 -4.71
N PHE A 291 3.71 -15.53 -5.76
CA PHE A 291 3.05 -16.64 -6.40
C PHE A 291 3.93 -17.89 -6.56
N GLU A 292 5.18 -17.86 -6.08
CA GLU A 292 6.09 -19.01 -6.10
C GLU A 292 5.76 -20.04 -5.01
N ARG A 293 6.02 -21.32 -5.28
CA ARG A 293 6.08 -22.40 -4.29
C ARG A 293 7.53 -22.89 -4.30
N ASN A 294 8.05 -23.29 -3.15
CA ASN A 294 9.33 -23.99 -3.11
C ASN A 294 9.25 -25.23 -4.02
N LYS A 295 10.22 -25.38 -4.93
CA LYS A 295 10.43 -26.66 -5.62
C LYS A 295 10.91 -27.63 -4.55
N SER A 296 10.04 -28.55 -4.14
CA SER A 296 10.44 -29.80 -3.48
C SER A 296 11.13 -30.72 -4.47
#